data_AF-A0A2C1KSZ6-F1
#
_entry.id   AF-A0A2C1KSZ6-F1
#
_cell.length_a   1.000
_cell.length_b   1.000
_cell.length_c   1.000
_cell.angle_alpha   90.00
_cell.angle_beta   90.00
_cell.angle_gamma   90.00
#
_symmetry.space_group_name_H-M   'P 1'
#
loop_
_entity.id
_entity.type
_entity.pdbx_description
1 polymer ?
#
loop_
_entity_poly.entity_id
_entity_poly.type
_entity_poly.pdbx_seq_one_letter_code
_entity_poly.pdbx_strand_id
1 'polypeptide(L)' 'MVQPTFYVLDDKMVAVFSVLKDNCKVTMECLYSKTGIEDYTLEYHGPQEMKSQLIQLAVSEAENIFTKTILTV' A
#
# COMPACT_ATOMS: atom_id res chain seq x y z
N MET A 1 2.77 11.74 5.74
CA MET A 1 1.48 11.32 5.16
C MET A 1 1.80 10.67 3.82
N VAL A 2 1.36 9.43 3.63
CA VAL A 2 1.48 8.72 2.36
C VAL A 2 0.31 9.17 1.48
N GLN A 3 0.59 9.66 0.27
CA GLN A 3 -0.45 9.99 -0.70
C GLN A 3 -0.54 8.87 -1.73
N PRO A 4 -1.54 7.98 -1.63
CA PRO A 4 -1.76 6.97 -2.65
C PRO A 4 -2.26 7.62 -3.94
N THR A 5 -1.78 7.10 -5.06
CA THR A 5 -2.36 7.35 -6.38
C THR A 5 -3.30 6.21 -6.70
N PHE A 6 -4.54 6.52 -7.06
CA PHE A 6 -5.56 5.51 -7.39
C PHE A 6 -5.78 5.41 -8.90
N TYR A 7 -5.92 4.18 -9.36
CA TYR A 7 -6.31 3.82 -10.72
C TYR A 7 -7.55 2.94 -10.65
N VAL A 8 -8.53 3.17 -11.52
CA VAL A 8 -9.75 2.34 -11.59
C VAL A 8 -9.65 1.45 -12.82
N LEU A 9 -9.73 0.14 -12.62
CA LEU A 9 -9.69 -0.88 -13.67
C LEU A 9 -10.98 -1.70 -13.58
N ASP A 10 -11.96 -1.33 -14.40
CA ASP A 10 -13.30 -1.93 -14.43
C ASP A 10 -13.97 -1.91 -13.03
N ASP A 11 -14.12 -3.07 -12.38
CA ASP A 11 -14.71 -3.21 -11.05
C ASP A 11 -13.69 -3.13 -9.90
N LYS A 12 -12.40 -2.93 -10.21
CA LYS A 12 -11.30 -2.93 -9.25
C LYS A 12 -10.64 -1.56 -9.11
N MET A 13 -10.11 -1.30 -7.93
CA MET A 13 -9.34 -0.10 -7.64
C MET A 13 -7.90 -0.48 -7.30
N VAL A 14 -6.93 0.05 -8.03
CA VAL A 14 -5.51 -0.11 -7.73
C VAL A 14 -5.00 1.13 -7.01
N ALA A 15 -4.33 0.97 -5.88
CA ALA A 15 -3.62 2.06 -5.22
C ALA A 15 -2.12 1.82 -5.22
N VAL A 16 -1.38 2.82 -5.69
CA VAL A 16 0.08 2.83 -5.67
C VAL A 16 0.55 3.88 -4.67
N PHE A 17 1.39 3.46 -3.72
CA PHE A 17 1.95 4.37 -2.74
C PHE A 17 3.36 3.97 -2.31
N SER A 18 4.04 4.87 -1.60
CA SER A 18 5.36 4.57 -1.04
C SER A 18 5.44 4.96 0.43
N VAL A 19 6.07 4.08 1.21
CA VAL A 19 6.44 4.33 2.60
C VAL A 19 7.94 4.56 2.67
N LEU A 20 8.33 5.68 3.28
CA LEU A 20 9.71 6.09 3.48
C LEU A 20 10.02 6.09 4.98
N LYS A 21 11.07 5.38 5.38
CA LYS A 21 11.54 5.36 6.77
C LYS A 21 13.03 5.06 6.81
N ASP A 22 13.79 5.86 7.56
CA ASP A 22 15.24 5.66 7.78
C ASP A 22 16.03 5.41 6.49
N ASN A 23 15.77 6.24 5.47
CA ASN A 23 16.36 6.15 4.12
C ASN A 23 16.03 4.85 3.35
N CYS A 24 15.10 4.06 3.86
CA CYS A 24 14.53 2.91 3.18
C CYS A 24 13.20 3.30 2.53
N LYS A 25 12.88 2.66 1.40
CA LYS A 25 11.64 2.87 0.67
C LYS A 25 10.97 1.53 0.41
N VAL A 26 9.66 1.45 0.67
CA VAL A 26 8.78 0.43 0.10
C VAL A 26 7.82 1.11 -0.83
N THR A 27 7.76 0.69 -2.09
CA THR A 27 6.64 0.99 -2.98
C THR A 27 5.68 -0.18 -2.91
N MET A 28 4.40 0.11 -2.69
CA MET A 28 3.33 -0.90 -2.66
C MET A 28 2.29 -0.57 -3.73
N GLU A 29 1.91 -1.57 -4.49
CA GLU A 29 0.76 -1.54 -5.38
C GLU A 29 -0.27 -2.51 -4.83
N CYS A 30 -1.45 -2.01 -4.46
CA CYS A 30 -2.55 -2.79 -3.91
C CYS A 30 -3.69 -2.85 -4.89
N LEU A 31 -4.20 -4.05 -5.16
CA LEU A 31 -5.48 -4.26 -5.81
C LEU A 31 -6.57 -4.38 -4.74
N TYR A 32 -7.49 -3.42 -4.70
CA TYR A 32 -8.64 -3.43 -3.83
C TYR A 32 -9.91 -3.88 -4.56
N SER A 33 -10.75 -4.59 -3.81
CA SER A 33 -12.15 -4.85 -4.15
C SER A 33 -13.07 -4.29 -3.08
N LYS A 34 -14.37 -4.59 -3.15
CA LYS A 34 -15.35 -4.15 -2.15
C LYS A 34 -15.16 -4.80 -0.78
N THR A 35 -14.42 -5.92 -0.70
CA THR A 35 -14.25 -6.69 0.53
C THR A 35 -12.89 -6.50 1.20
N GLY A 36 -11.90 -5.93 0.51
CA GLY A 36 -10.56 -5.73 1.05
C GLY A 36 -9.48 -5.59 -0.02
N ILE A 37 -8.24 -5.89 0.38
CA ILE A 37 -7.09 -6.05 -0.53
C ILE A 37 -7.19 -7.46 -1.14
N GLU A 38 -7.34 -7.54 -2.47
CA GLU A 38 -7.32 -8.81 -3.19
C GLU A 38 -5.90 -9.30 -3.47
N ASP A 39 -5.01 -8.38 -3.83
CA ASP A 39 -3.61 -8.68 -4.14
C ASP A 39 -2.73 -7.46 -3.88
N TYR A 40 -1.42 -7.68 -3.72
CA TYR A 40 -0.46 -6.60 -3.64
C TYR A 40 0.94 -7.02 -4.08
N THR A 41 1.68 -6.05 -4.62
CA THR A 41 3.12 -6.19 -4.88
C THR A 41 3.91 -5.16 -4.08
N LEU A 42 5.12 -5.54 -3.69
CA LEU A 42 6.01 -4.72 -2.85
C LEU A 42 7.40 -4.66 -3.47
N GLU A 43 7.89 -3.44 -3.67
CA GLU A 43 9.26 -3.18 -4.10
C GLU A 43 10.02 -2.48 -2.96
N TYR A 44 10.97 -3.19 -2.36
CA TYR A 44 11.76 -2.70 -1.23
C TYR A 44 13.16 -2.26 -1.66
N HIS A 45 13.56 -1.07 -1.20
CA HIS A 45 14.89 -0.50 -1.34
C HIS A 45 15.45 -0.14 0.04
N GLY A 46 16.52 -0.81 0.45
CA GLY A 46 17.20 -0.56 1.71
C GLY A 46 17.95 -1.80 2.26
N PRO A 47 18.51 -1.72 3.48
CA PRO A 47 19.16 -2.84 4.15
C PRO A 47 18.17 -3.97 4.49
N GLN A 48 18.60 -5.23 4.44
CA GLN A 48 17.72 -6.39 4.67
C GLN A 48 17.07 -6.40 6.07
N GLU A 49 17.78 -5.90 7.07
CA GLU A 49 17.32 -5.80 8.47
C GLU A 49 16.07 -4.93 8.65
N MET A 50 15.91 -3.89 7.83
CA MET A 50 14.76 -2.97 7.88
C MET A 50 13.57 -3.45 7.02
N LYS A 51 13.79 -4.44 6.14
CA LYS A 51 12.79 -4.90 5.17
C LYS A 51 11.49 -5.36 5.83
N SER A 52 11.58 -6.22 6.84
CA SER A 52 10.39 -6.75 7.51
C SER A 52 9.57 -5.64 8.17
N GLN A 53 10.23 -4.67 8.79
CA GLN A 53 9.56 -3.57 9.48
C GLN A 53 8.85 -2.64 8.49
N LEU A 54 9.51 -2.25 7.39
CA LEU A 54 8.89 -1.38 6.40
C LEU A 54 7.76 -2.07 5.63
N ILE A 55 7.87 -3.39 5.37
CA ILE A 55 6.79 -4.15 4.74
C ILE A 55 5.56 -4.17 5.65
N GLN A 56 5.72 -4.44 6.95
CA GLN A 56 4.60 -4.39 7.89
C GLN A 56 3.94 -3.00 7.94
N LEU A 57 4.75 -1.94 7.88
CA LEU A 57 4.24 -0.58 7.83
C LEU A 57 3.47 -0.30 6.54
N ALA A 58 3.97 -0.77 5.39
CA ALA A 58 3.28 -0.62 4.10
C ALA A 58 1.95 -1.37 4.08
N VAL A 59 1.89 -2.60 4.60
CA VAL A 59 0.64 -3.37 4.70
C VAL A 59 -0.37 -2.66 5.62
N SER A 60 0.07 -2.15 6.77
CA SER A 60 -0.80 -1.39 7.67
C SER A 60 -1.34 -0.11 7.02
N GLU A 61 -0.52 0.59 6.23
CA GLU A 61 -1.00 1.74 5.46
C GLU A 61 -1.97 1.34 4.34
N ALA A 62 -1.80 0.19 3.70
CA ALA A 62 -2.77 -0.32 2.72
C ALA A 62 -4.16 -0.56 3.35
N GLU A 63 -4.21 -1.14 4.55
CA GLU A 63 -5.47 -1.35 5.28
C GLU A 63 -6.11 -0.02 5.71
N ASN A 64 -5.29 0.95 6.11
CA ASN A 64 -5.73 2.29 6.48
C ASN A 64 -6.32 3.03 5.27
N ILE A 65 -5.66 2.94 4.12
CA ILE A 65 -6.13 3.49 2.84
C ILE A 65 -7.47 2.86 2.45
N PHE A 66 -7.60 1.53 2.55
CA PHE A 66 -8.85 0.83 2.28
C PHE A 66 -9.99 1.35 3.15
N THR A 67 -9.77 1.42 4.47
CA THR A 67 -10.78 1.85 5.43
C THR A 67 -11.23 3.30 5.18
N LYS A 68 -10.28 4.20 4.93
CA LYS A 68 -10.57 5.63 4.70
C LYS A 68 -11.17 5.94 3.34
N THR A 69 -10.83 5.15 2.32
CA THR A 69 -11.18 5.47 0.93
C THR A 69 -12.33 4.65 0.40
N ILE A 70 -12.50 3.41 0.84
CA ILE A 70 -13.50 2.48 0.29
C ILE A 70 -14.67 2.27 1.26
N LEU A 71 -14.42 2.17 2.57
CA LEU A 71 -15.51 1.99 3.56
C LEU A 71 -16.20 3.30 3.96
N THR A 72 -15.66 4.45 3.59
CA THR A 72 -16.22 5.77 3.96
C THR A 72 -17.08 6.37 2.83
N VAL A 73 -17.28 5.64 1.73
CA VAL A 73 -18.06 6.07 0.55
C VAL A 73 -19.41 5.36 0.50
#